data_AF-A0A662SBQ8-F1
#
_entry.id   AF-A0A662SBQ8-F1
#
_cell.length_a   1.000
_cell.length_b   1.000
_cell.length_c   1.000
_cell.angle_alpha   90.00
_cell.angle_beta   90.00
_cell.angle_gamma   90.00
#
_symmetry.space_group_name_H-M   'P 1'
#
loop_
_entity.id
_entity.type
_entity.pdbx_description
1 polymer ?
#
loop_
_entity_poly.entity_id
_entity_poly.type
_entity_poly.pdbx_seq_one_letter_code
_entity_poly.pdbx_strand_id
1 'polypeptide(L)'
;MVLREGGTLILLTPCPEGVARTHPEVLELARLTPEEIDRRVRSGLVSDPVGAANSMVWSKIRSRIKVVLVSEGISEQEARSLGFEWYGNLQEAIDREISKFEKPRVGVMRNAPELLPNVK
;
A
#
# COMPACT_ATOMS: atom_id res chain seq x y z
N MET A 1 2.18 -9.23 -11.06
CA MET A 1 2.34 -9.02 -9.60
C MET A 1 2.80 -10.34 -9.01
N VAL A 2 3.79 -10.35 -8.10
CA VAL A 2 4.35 -11.60 -7.52
C VAL A 2 3.33 -12.32 -6.63
N LEU A 3 2.45 -11.56 -5.99
CA LEU A 3 1.37 -12.08 -5.17
C LEU A 3 0.19 -12.52 -6.04
N ARG A 4 -0.48 -13.58 -5.57
CA ARG A 4 -1.78 -14.02 -6.09
C ARG A 4 -2.88 -13.06 -5.62
N GLU A 5 -4.01 -13.11 -6.31
CA GLU A 5 -5.24 -12.43 -5.87
C GLU A 5 -5.59 -12.83 -4.43
N GLY A 6 -5.95 -11.84 -3.60
CA GLY A 6 -6.22 -12.04 -2.17
C GLY A 6 -4.98 -12.29 -1.30
N GLY A 7 -3.77 -12.20 -1.85
CA GLY A 7 -2.54 -12.29 -1.08
C GLY A 7 -2.30 -11.08 -0.18
N THR A 8 -1.33 -11.19 0.72
CA THR A 8 -0.89 -10.09 1.60
C THR A 8 0.52 -9.65 1.25
N LEU A 9 0.71 -8.35 1.04
CA LEU A 9 2.01 -7.67 0.97
C LEU A 9 2.34 -7.08 2.34
N ILE A 10 3.44 -7.50 2.94
CA ILE A 10 4.02 -6.83 4.11
C ILE A 10 5.18 -5.96 3.61
N LEU A 11 5.02 -4.65 3.73
CA LEU A 11 6.02 -3.65 3.38
C LEU A 11 6.73 -3.17 4.65
N LEU A 12 8.00 -3.53 4.80
CA LEU A 12 8.87 -3.02 5.86
C LEU A 12 9.66 -1.82 5.33
N THR A 13 9.45 -0.64 5.90
CA THR A 13 10.17 0.57 5.49
C THR A 13 10.19 1.63 6.61
N PRO A 14 11.34 2.27 6.91
CA PRO A 14 11.39 3.30 7.95
C PRO A 14 10.55 4.55 7.65
N CYS A 15 10.55 5.03 6.40
CA CYS A 15 9.83 6.22 5.92
C CYS A 15 9.87 7.44 6.88
N PRO A 16 11.06 7.94 7.27
CA PRO A 16 11.19 9.00 8.28
C PRO A 16 10.55 10.34 7.88
N GLU A 17 10.37 10.60 6.58
CA GLU A 17 9.68 11.78 6.06
C GLU A 17 8.15 11.68 6.11
N GLY A 18 7.61 10.50 6.43
CA GLY A 18 6.18 10.22 6.43
C GLY A 18 5.60 10.03 5.03
N VAL A 19 4.30 10.30 4.88
CA VAL A 19 3.57 10.04 3.64
C VAL A 19 3.61 11.25 2.71
N ALA A 20 4.16 11.04 1.50
CA ALA A 20 3.98 11.90 0.32
C ALA A 20 3.95 13.42 0.63
N ARG A 21 5.00 13.94 1.29
CA ARG A 21 5.04 15.32 1.81
C ARG A 21 4.81 16.39 0.74
N THR A 22 5.16 16.12 -0.51
CA THR A 22 4.92 17.00 -1.66
C THR A 22 3.54 16.84 -2.30
N HIS A 23 2.83 15.76 -1.97
CA HIS A 23 1.54 15.36 -2.54
C HIS A 23 0.55 14.93 -1.43
N PRO A 24 0.16 15.82 -0.51
CA PRO A 24 -0.62 15.46 0.68
C PRO A 24 -2.02 14.90 0.37
N GLU A 25 -2.63 15.25 -0.77
CA GLU A 25 -3.91 14.69 -1.23
C GLU A 25 -3.88 13.15 -1.34
N VAL A 26 -2.69 12.52 -1.39
CA VAL A 26 -2.54 11.07 -1.37
C VAL A 26 -3.23 10.45 -0.14
N LEU A 27 -3.18 11.09 1.03
CA LEU A 27 -3.82 10.59 2.26
C LEU A 27 -5.36 10.56 2.16
N GLU A 28 -5.94 11.39 1.29
CA GLU A 28 -7.39 11.45 1.09
C GLU A 28 -7.84 10.52 -0.05
N LEU A 29 -7.02 10.42 -1.10
CA LEU A 29 -7.38 9.73 -2.33
C LEU A 29 -6.98 8.26 -2.34
N ALA A 30 -5.85 7.88 -1.73
CA ALA A 30 -5.32 6.51 -1.85
C ALA A 30 -6.23 5.44 -1.23
N ARG A 31 -7.16 5.83 -0.35
CA ARG A 31 -8.18 4.92 0.20
C ARG A 31 -9.39 4.65 -0.67
N LEU A 32 -9.63 5.50 -1.65
CA LEU A 32 -10.77 5.40 -2.53
C LEU A 32 -10.57 4.27 -3.53
N THR A 33 -11.66 3.81 -4.12
CA THR A 33 -11.64 2.86 -5.25
C THR A 33 -11.06 3.53 -6.50
N PRO A 34 -10.52 2.76 -7.46
CA PRO A 34 -10.01 3.31 -8.71
C PRO A 34 -11.07 4.16 -9.44
N GLU A 35 -12.33 3.72 -9.40
CA GLU A 35 -13.46 4.40 -10.05
C GLU A 35 -13.78 5.75 -9.40
N GLU A 36 -13.68 5.84 -8.07
CA GLU A 36 -13.88 7.10 -7.34
C GLU A 36 -12.76 8.10 -7.61
N ILE A 37 -11.50 7.65 -7.68
CA ILE A 37 -10.36 8.51 -8.02
C ILE A 37 -10.52 9.03 -9.45
N ASP A 38 -10.80 8.16 -10.42
CA ASP A 38 -10.99 8.56 -11.83
C ASP A 38 -12.14 9.56 -11.96
N ARG A 39 -13.26 9.33 -11.26
CA ARG A 39 -14.39 10.27 -11.24
C ARG A 39 -13.98 11.64 -10.73
N ARG A 40 -13.28 11.71 -9.59
CA ARG A 40 -12.83 12.99 -8.99
C ARG A 40 -11.87 13.74 -9.90
N VAL A 41 -10.94 13.04 -10.54
CA VAL A 41 -10.02 13.63 -11.52
C VAL A 41 -10.79 14.21 -12.71
N ARG A 42 -11.69 13.43 -13.31
CA ARG A 42 -12.49 13.88 -14.48
C ARG A 42 -13.42 15.04 -14.16
N SER A 43 -13.93 15.12 -12.93
CA SER A 43 -14.78 16.22 -12.48
C SER A 43 -14.01 17.45 -12.02
N GLY A 44 -12.67 17.46 -12.12
CA GLY A 44 -11.84 18.59 -11.67
C GLY A 44 -11.84 18.80 -10.15
N LEU A 45 -12.13 17.76 -9.36
CA LEU A 45 -12.17 17.79 -7.89
C LEU A 45 -10.83 17.41 -7.24
N VAL A 46 -9.77 17.29 -8.02
CA VAL A 46 -8.40 16.98 -7.58
C VAL A 46 -7.52 18.18 -7.90
N SER A 47 -6.80 18.69 -6.90
CA SER A 47 -5.88 19.81 -7.12
C SER A 47 -4.47 19.35 -7.48
N ASP A 48 -4.10 18.12 -7.11
CA ASP A 48 -2.79 17.51 -7.39
C ASP A 48 -2.91 16.26 -8.28
N PRO A 49 -2.73 16.40 -9.60
CA PRO A 49 -2.78 15.27 -10.53
C PRO A 49 -1.72 14.19 -10.26
N VAL A 50 -0.56 14.57 -9.70
CA VAL A 50 0.53 13.63 -9.39
C VAL A 50 0.16 12.80 -8.16
N GLY A 51 -0.38 13.46 -7.13
CA GLY A 51 -0.97 12.80 -5.97
C GLY A 51 -2.06 11.81 -6.36
N ALA A 52 -3.00 12.22 -7.21
CA ALA A 52 -4.07 11.33 -7.68
C ALA A 52 -3.55 10.15 -8.52
N ALA A 53 -2.53 10.36 -9.37
CA ALA A 53 -1.92 9.27 -10.12
C ALA A 53 -1.25 8.23 -9.19
N ASN A 54 -0.55 8.69 -8.15
CA ASN A 54 0.03 7.80 -7.13
C ASN A 54 -1.06 7.05 -6.35
N SER A 55 -2.11 7.75 -5.92
CA SER A 55 -3.27 7.14 -5.26
C SER A 55 -3.97 6.09 -6.12
N MET A 56 -4.09 6.32 -7.43
CA MET A 56 -4.64 5.35 -8.37
C MET A 56 -3.83 4.05 -8.42
N VAL A 57 -2.49 4.13 -8.36
CA VAL A 57 -1.62 2.95 -8.31
C VAL A 57 -1.88 2.13 -7.04
N TRP A 58 -1.86 2.78 -5.87
CA TRP A 58 -2.11 2.10 -4.59
C TRP A 58 -3.53 1.52 -4.49
N SER A 59 -4.52 2.25 -5.00
CA SER A 59 -5.91 1.78 -5.06
C SER A 59 -6.05 0.49 -5.88
N LYS A 60 -5.42 0.42 -7.06
CA LYS A 60 -5.39 -0.79 -7.91
C LYS A 60 -4.64 -1.96 -7.27
N ILE A 61 -3.58 -1.69 -6.50
CA ILE A 61 -2.87 -2.74 -5.76
C ILE A 61 -3.80 -3.30 -4.69
N ARG A 62 -4.41 -2.40 -3.89
CA ARG A 62 -5.29 -2.78 -2.79
C ARG A 62 -6.59 -3.45 -3.21
N SER A 63 -7.08 -3.17 -4.42
CA SER A 63 -8.26 -3.86 -4.95
C SER A 63 -8.00 -5.35 -5.19
N ARG A 64 -6.72 -5.77 -5.17
CA ARG A 64 -6.30 -7.15 -5.47
C ARG A 64 -5.62 -7.87 -4.32
N ILE A 65 -4.94 -7.12 -3.45
CA ILE A 65 -4.18 -7.66 -2.32
C ILE A 65 -4.36 -6.82 -1.08
N LYS A 66 -4.15 -7.44 0.09
CA LYS A 66 -4.00 -6.70 1.34
C LYS A 66 -2.61 -6.07 1.37
N VAL A 67 -2.53 -4.80 1.76
CA VAL A 67 -1.26 -4.11 2.04
C VAL A 67 -1.14 -3.90 3.54
N VAL A 68 -0.01 -4.32 4.09
CA VAL A 68 0.37 -4.21 5.49
C VAL A 68 1.67 -3.42 5.55
N LEU A 69 1.71 -2.39 6.38
CA LEU A 69 2.85 -1.52 6.55
C LEU A 69 3.48 -1.75 7.93
N VAL A 70 4.80 -1.89 7.95
CA VAL A 70 5.62 -1.86 9.16
C VAL A 70 6.58 -0.69 9.00
N SER A 71 6.37 0.37 9.78
CA SER A 71 7.09 1.63 9.63
C SER A 71 7.14 2.42 10.93
N GLU A 72 8.26 3.08 11.19
CA GLU A 72 8.45 3.98 12.33
C GLU A 72 8.08 5.43 11.99
N GLY A 73 8.26 5.85 10.74
CA GLY A 73 7.99 7.22 10.29
C GLY A 73 6.61 7.44 9.68
N ILE A 74 5.80 6.38 9.48
CA ILE A 74 4.39 6.49 9.11
C ILE A 74 3.54 5.94 10.26
N SER A 75 2.66 6.78 10.79
CA SER A 75 1.77 6.42 11.88
C SER A 75 0.66 5.45 11.45
N GLU A 76 0.05 4.76 12.42
CA GLU A 76 -1.12 3.92 12.16
C GLU A 76 -2.25 4.71 11.48
N GLN A 77 -2.50 5.95 11.91
CA GLN A 77 -3.55 6.79 11.34
C GLN A 77 -3.30 7.13 9.87
N GLU A 78 -2.06 7.46 9.51
CA GLU A 78 -1.68 7.73 8.12
C GLU A 78 -1.76 6.47 7.27
N ALA A 79 -1.26 5.34 7.78
CA ALA A 79 -1.36 4.05 7.10
C ALA A 79 -2.82 3.66 6.84
N ARG A 80 -3.72 3.83 7.82
CA ARG A 80 -5.16 3.60 7.65
C ARG A 80 -5.82 4.60 6.69
N SER A 81 -5.32 5.83 6.61
CA SER A 81 -5.76 6.82 5.61
C SER A 81 -5.35 6.43 4.19
N LEU A 82 -4.21 5.74 4.04
CA LEU A 82 -3.83 5.03 2.82
C LEU A 82 -4.55 3.70 2.63
N GLY A 83 -5.44 3.33 3.56
CA GLY A 83 -6.13 2.04 3.75
C GLY A 83 -5.24 0.81 3.70
N PHE A 84 -4.06 0.93 4.30
CA PHE A 84 -3.21 -0.18 4.69
C PHE A 84 -3.56 -0.64 6.12
N GLU A 85 -3.22 -1.88 6.44
CA GLU A 85 -3.06 -2.28 7.83
C GLU A 85 -1.68 -1.82 8.33
N TRP A 86 -1.55 -1.54 9.62
CA TRP A 86 -0.29 -1.12 10.21
C TRP A 86 0.10 -2.00 11.38
N TYR A 87 1.40 -2.26 11.54
CA TYR A 87 1.98 -2.89 12.71
C TYR A 87 3.26 -2.15 13.13
N GLY A 88 3.48 -2.01 14.43
CA GLY A 88 4.72 -1.44 14.97
C GLY A 88 5.88 -2.43 15.01
N ASN A 89 5.64 -3.70 14.71
CA ASN A 89 6.64 -4.76 14.78
C ASN A 89 6.50 -5.74 13.60
N LEU A 90 7.63 -6.08 12.97
CA LEU A 90 7.64 -6.99 11.82
C LEU A 90 7.19 -8.41 12.18
N GLN A 91 7.66 -8.95 13.31
CA GLN A 91 7.34 -10.31 13.72
C GLN A 91 5.84 -10.45 13.97
N GLU A 92 5.25 -9.47 14.66
CA GLU A 92 3.79 -9.43 14.86
C GLU A 92 3.02 -9.40 13.54
N ALA A 93 3.47 -8.58 12.58
CA ALA A 93 2.84 -8.51 11.25
C ALA A 93 2.92 -9.86 10.53
N ILE A 94 4.07 -10.53 10.56
CA ILE A 94 4.27 -11.84 9.95
C ILE A 94 3.35 -12.88 10.60
N ASP A 95 3.35 -12.99 11.92
CA ASP A 95 2.59 -14.02 12.64
C ASP A 95 1.08 -13.86 12.44
N ARG A 96 0.57 -12.62 12.53
CA ARG A 96 -0.86 -12.34 12.36
C ARG A 96 -1.32 -12.48 10.92
N GLU A 97 -0.49 -12.14 9.93
CA GLU A 97 -0.90 -12.23 8.53
C GLU A 97 -0.74 -13.64 7.97
N ILE A 98 0.30 -14.39 8.36
CA ILE A 98 0.48 -15.80 7.95
C ILE A 98 -0.65 -16.69 8.50
N SER A 99 -1.07 -16.47 9.75
CA SER A 99 -2.12 -17.30 10.39
C SER A 99 -3.49 -17.21 9.72
N LYS A 100 -3.71 -16.21 8.84
CA LYS A 100 -4.93 -16.07 8.04
C LYS A 100 -5.00 -17.01 6.83
N PHE A 101 -3.90 -17.70 6.52
CA PHE A 101 -3.82 -18.63 5.41
C PHE A 101 -3.54 -20.04 5.93
N GLU A 102 -4.20 -21.05 5.36
CA GLU A 102 -4.01 -22.44 5.79
C GLU A 102 -2.58 -22.97 5.49
N LYS A 103 -2.09 -22.72 4.27
CA LYS A 103 -0.76 -23.15 3.78
C LYS A 103 -0.16 -22.11 2.83
N PRO A 104 0.21 -20.92 3.33
CA PRO A 104 0.73 -19.85 2.47
C PRO A 104 2.11 -20.21 1.91
N ARG A 105 2.43 -19.67 0.73
CA ARG A 105 3.80 -19.57 0.25
C ARG A 105 4.31 -18.16 0.52
N VAL A 106 5.47 -18.06 1.17
CA VAL A 106 6.07 -16.79 1.54
C VAL A 106 7.25 -16.51 0.61
N GLY A 107 7.27 -15.31 0.02
CA GLY A 107 8.40 -14.78 -0.73
C GLY A 107 8.99 -13.59 0.00
N VAL A 108 10.32 -13.49 0.05
CA VAL A 108 11.03 -12.37 0.67
C VAL A 108 11.83 -11.64 -0.40
N MET A 109 11.60 -10.34 -0.53
CA MET A 109 12.29 -9.47 -1.49
C MET A 109 13.02 -8.36 -0.73
N ARG A 110 14.35 -8.41 -0.75
CA ARG A 110 15.20 -7.32 -0.23
C ARG A 110 15.49 -6.34 -1.36
N ASN A 111 15.56 -5.05 -1.05
CA ASN A 111 15.76 -3.97 -2.04
C ASN A 111 14.78 -4.07 -3.21
N ALA A 112 13.49 -4.34 -2.92
CA ALA A 112 12.45 -4.56 -3.92
C ALA A 112 12.33 -3.49 -5.02
N PRO A 113 12.58 -2.17 -4.75
CA PRO A 113 12.57 -1.16 -5.80
C PRO A 113 13.60 -1.36 -6.92
N GLU A 114 14.65 -2.16 -6.69
CA GLU A 114 15.70 -2.48 -7.66
C GLU A 114 15.41 -3.77 -8.45
N LEU A 115 14.30 -4.46 -8.15
CA LEU A 115 13.98 -5.77 -8.70
C LEU A 115 12.89 -5.69 -9.78
N LEU A 116 13.10 -6.44 -10.86
CA LEU A 116 12.08 -6.74 -11.87
C LEU A 116 11.73 -8.23 -11.80
N PRO A 117 10.73 -8.63 -11.00
CA PRO A 117 10.40 -10.03 -10.84
C PRO A 117 9.77 -10.59 -12.13
N ASN A 118 10.35 -11.69 -12.63
CA ASN A 118 9.75 -12.46 -13.72
C ASN A 118 8.70 -13.42 -13.14
N VAL A 119 7.43 -13.09 -13.35
CA VAL A 119 6.30 -13.89 -12.90
C VAL A 119 5.82 -14.73 -14.08
N LYS A 120 6.05 -16.05 -14.01
CA LYS A 120 5.52 -17.03 -14.96
C LYS A 120 4.14 -17.50 -14.54
#